data_AF-A0A351YBR2-F1
#
_entry.id   AF-A0A351YBR2-F1
#
_cell.length_a   1.000
_cell.length_b   1.000
_cell.length_c   1.000
_cell.angle_alpha   90.00
_cell.angle_beta   90.00
_cell.angle_gamma   90.00
#
_symmetry.space_group_name_H-M   'P 1'
#
loop_
_entity.id
_entity.type
_entity.pdbx_description
1 polymer ?
#
loop_
_entity_poly.entity_id
_entity_poly.type
_entity_poly.pdbx_seq_one_letter_code
_entity_poly.pdbx_strand_id
1 'polypeptide(L)'
;FFGQAGLLEEDLCDPYYERLQKEYLYLAHKFDLRRMEAASWRLLRTRPGNFPHVRIAQMAWLFYREHSLLSRLLEADDFDAVRRIFTAQTSEYWDTHYTFTSASPRRRKTLSRSTQDLLIINTLCPFLFAYGAYKADERLTRRALDFLERLKPEANAIIRQWQACGLTVESAADSQALIQLKREYCDAKKCLRCRFGYEYLKGKPLQTSPEKPLQTSPE
;
A
#
# COMPACT_ATOMS: atom_id res chain seq x y z
N PHE A 1 13.46 15.48 2.44
CA PHE A 1 12.50 14.41 2.81
C PHE A 1 12.45 14.16 4.32
N PHE A 2 13.52 13.67 4.98
CA PHE A 2 13.47 13.32 6.42
C PHE A 2 13.07 14.47 7.36
N GLY A 3 13.59 15.68 7.14
CA GLY A 3 13.20 16.82 7.98
C GLY A 3 11.73 17.22 7.82
N GLN A 4 11.20 17.17 6.59
CA GLN A 4 9.76 17.35 6.34
C GLN A 4 8.92 16.27 7.01
N ALA A 5 9.46 15.06 7.14
CA ALA A 5 8.85 13.95 7.87
C ALA A 5 8.95 14.10 9.41
N GLY A 6 9.60 15.15 9.93
CA GLY A 6 9.81 15.36 11.36
C GLY A 6 10.81 14.40 12.00
N LEU A 7 11.70 13.77 11.22
CA LEU A 7 12.61 12.72 11.68
C LEU A 7 14.06 13.22 11.89
N LEU A 8 14.26 14.52 12.07
CA LEU A 8 15.59 15.16 12.24
C LEU A 8 15.61 16.11 13.45
N GLU A 9 14.88 15.79 14.51
CA GLU A 9 14.69 16.68 15.69
C GLU A 9 15.51 16.27 16.92
N GLU A 10 16.15 15.10 16.88
CA GLU A 10 16.97 14.59 17.97
C GLU A 10 18.38 15.20 17.91
N ASP A 11 19.07 15.16 19.05
CA ASP A 11 20.51 15.43 19.13
C ASP A 11 21.25 14.08 19.09
N LEU A 12 21.77 13.73 17.91
CA LEU A 12 22.47 12.46 17.66
C LEU A 12 23.89 12.76 17.19
N CYS A 13 24.86 12.10 17.83
CA CYS A 13 26.26 12.10 17.40
C CYS A 13 26.45 11.14 16.20
N ASP A 14 25.83 11.46 15.08
CA ASP A 14 25.92 10.73 13.81
C ASP A 14 26.18 11.73 12.66
N PRO A 15 27.35 11.68 12.00
CA PRO A 15 27.70 12.65 10.96
C PRO A 15 26.76 12.68 9.75
N TYR A 16 26.10 11.55 9.44
CA TYR A 16 25.12 11.50 8.36
C TYR A 16 23.83 12.23 8.77
N TYR A 17 23.37 12.01 10.00
CA TYR A 17 22.21 12.68 10.59
C TYR A 17 22.42 14.19 10.70
N GLU A 18 23.52 14.63 11.32
CA GLU A 18 23.85 16.04 11.54
C GLU A 18 23.88 16.83 10.21
N ARG A 19 24.45 16.21 9.17
CA ARG A 19 24.47 16.82 7.83
C ARG A 19 23.07 17.02 7.27
N LEU A 20 22.21 16.01 7.36
CA LEU A 20 20.81 16.10 6.90
C LEU A 20 20.01 17.13 7.70
N GLN A 21 20.21 17.18 9.02
CA GLN A 21 19.55 18.12 9.91
C GLN A 21 19.94 19.56 9.55
N LYS A 22 21.24 19.84 9.41
CA LYS A 22 21.75 21.16 9.01
C LYS A 22 21.18 21.62 7.66
N GLU A 23 21.19 20.72 6.66
CA GLU A 23 20.64 21.02 5.34
C GLU A 23 19.13 21.30 5.41
N TYR A 24 18.40 20.50 6.18
CA TYR A 24 16.96 20.71 6.35
C TYR A 24 16.64 22.04 7.04
N LEU A 25 17.34 22.39 8.12
CA LEU A 25 17.12 23.67 8.82
C LEU A 25 17.34 24.86 7.90
N TYR A 26 18.39 24.81 7.06
CA TYR A 26 18.62 25.83 6.04
C TYR A 26 17.47 25.92 5.03
N LEU A 27 17.02 24.78 4.48
CA LEU A 27 15.91 24.74 3.52
C LEU A 27 14.58 25.17 4.15
N ALA A 28 14.32 24.77 5.39
CA ALA A 28 13.11 25.14 6.12
C ALA A 28 13.05 26.64 6.36
N HIS A 29 14.15 27.26 6.76
CA HIS A 29 14.24 28.71 6.89
C HIS A 29 14.08 29.41 5.53
N LYS A 30 14.75 28.93 4.48
CA LYS A 30 14.75 29.55 3.15
C LYS A 30 13.38 29.51 2.46
N PHE A 31 12.61 28.43 2.65
CA PHE A 31 11.38 28.17 1.91
C PHE A 31 10.13 28.10 2.80
N ASP A 32 10.21 28.57 4.05
CA ASP A 32 9.15 28.49 5.07
C ASP A 32 8.53 27.08 5.18
N LEU A 33 9.39 26.06 5.18
CA LEU A 33 8.91 24.69 5.17
C LEU A 33 8.39 24.29 6.55
N ARG A 34 7.12 23.86 6.60
CA ARG A 34 6.50 23.31 7.80
C ARG A 34 6.66 21.80 7.82
N ARG A 35 7.32 21.27 8.85
CA ARG A 35 7.41 19.82 9.03
C ARG A 35 6.10 19.24 9.56
N MET A 36 5.92 17.94 9.35
CA MET A 36 4.90 17.18 10.05
C MET A 36 5.35 16.79 11.47
N GLU A 37 4.39 16.40 12.30
CA GLU A 37 4.66 15.82 13.62
C GLU A 37 5.20 14.40 13.48
N ALA A 38 6.36 14.12 14.09
CA ALA A 38 7.01 12.80 14.06
C ALA A 38 6.10 11.69 14.62
N ALA A 39 5.28 12.02 15.61
CA ALA A 39 4.31 11.11 16.24
C ALA A 39 3.23 10.60 15.27
N SER A 40 3.06 11.23 14.11
CA SER A 40 2.15 10.75 13.05
C SER A 40 2.61 9.40 12.48
N TRP A 41 3.90 9.07 12.58
CA TRP A 41 4.44 7.80 12.16
C TRP A 41 4.12 6.68 13.15
N ARG A 42 3.38 5.67 12.69
CA ARG A 42 3.05 4.49 13.50
C ARG A 42 4.07 3.37 13.29
N LEU A 43 5.06 3.29 14.18
CA LEU A 43 6.10 2.26 14.15
C LEU A 43 5.68 0.93 14.78
N LEU A 44 4.77 0.97 15.75
CA LEU A 44 4.31 -0.22 16.47
C LEU A 44 3.66 -1.23 15.50
N ARG A 45 4.08 -2.50 15.57
CA ARG A 45 3.65 -3.62 14.69
C ARG A 45 4.10 -3.53 13.22
N THR A 46 4.95 -2.56 12.87
CA THR A 46 5.59 -2.49 11.56
C THR A 46 6.86 -3.33 11.55
N ARG A 47 7.12 -4.09 10.47
CA ARG A 47 8.39 -4.82 10.32
C ARG A 47 9.53 -3.84 10.02
N PRO A 48 10.78 -4.07 10.46
CA PRO A 48 11.87 -3.11 10.29
C PRO A 48 12.11 -2.64 8.84
N GLY A 49 11.96 -3.52 7.85
CA GLY A 49 12.07 -3.15 6.43
C GLY A 49 10.95 -2.24 5.91
N ASN A 50 9.87 -2.07 6.67
CA ASN A 50 8.74 -1.19 6.37
C ASN A 50 8.76 0.10 7.20
N PHE A 51 9.79 0.34 8.01
CA PHE A 51 9.88 1.57 8.79
C PHE A 51 9.88 2.80 7.89
N PRO A 52 9.25 3.93 8.32
CA PRO A 52 9.24 5.19 7.59
C PRO A 52 10.64 5.63 7.17
N HIS A 53 11.63 5.45 8.03
CA HIS A 53 13.03 5.75 7.76
C HIS A 53 13.53 5.09 6.46
N VAL A 54 13.36 3.77 6.37
CA VAL A 54 13.74 2.99 5.18
C VAL A 54 12.90 3.38 3.96
N ARG A 55 11.59 3.55 4.13
CA ARG A 55 10.69 3.92 3.01
C ARG A 55 10.97 5.31 2.46
N ILE A 56 11.29 6.28 3.32
CA ILE A 56 11.67 7.63 2.93
C ILE A 56 13.04 7.61 2.25
N ALA A 57 14.01 6.82 2.74
CA ALA A 57 15.29 6.63 2.06
C ALA A 57 15.10 6.09 0.63
N GLN A 58 14.24 5.08 0.48
CA GLN A 58 13.90 4.50 -0.83
C GLN A 58 13.19 5.51 -1.74
N MET A 59 12.26 6.29 -1.21
CA MET A 59 11.58 7.35 -1.95
C MET A 59 12.57 8.44 -2.39
N ALA A 60 13.46 8.91 -1.51
CA ALA A 60 14.47 9.89 -1.85
C ALA A 60 15.40 9.39 -2.97
N TRP A 61 15.80 8.13 -2.90
CA TRP A 61 16.60 7.51 -3.96
C TRP A 61 15.85 7.41 -5.29
N LEU A 62 14.56 7.05 -5.24
CA LEU A 62 13.71 6.98 -6.44
C LEU A 62 13.61 8.34 -7.13
N PHE A 63 13.35 9.41 -6.36
CA PHE A 63 13.28 10.78 -6.89
C PHE A 63 14.62 11.30 -7.39
N TYR A 64 15.73 10.88 -6.76
CA TYR A 64 17.07 11.22 -7.21
C TYR A 64 17.41 10.57 -8.55
N ARG A 65 17.09 9.28 -8.72
CA ARG A 65 17.43 8.52 -9.93
C ARG A 65 16.48 8.83 -11.10
N GLU A 66 15.19 8.93 -10.82
CA GLU A 66 14.16 8.96 -11.85
C GLU A 66 13.74 10.38 -12.18
N HIS A 67 14.53 11.02 -13.05
CA HIS A 67 14.15 12.27 -13.69
C HIS A 67 12.81 12.09 -14.43
N SER A 68 11.89 13.05 -14.24
CA SER A 68 10.55 13.02 -14.83
C SER A 68 9.75 11.77 -14.47
N LEU A 69 9.88 11.28 -13.22
CA LEU A 69 9.19 10.10 -12.68
C LEU A 69 7.72 10.02 -13.13
N LEU A 70 6.98 11.12 -13.01
CA LEU A 70 5.58 11.19 -13.36
C LEU A 70 5.32 10.93 -14.85
N SER A 71 6.01 11.63 -15.76
CA SER A 71 5.82 11.45 -17.20
C SER A 71 6.09 10.01 -17.62
N ARG A 72 7.17 9.40 -17.10
CA ARG A 72 7.48 8.00 -17.39
C ARG A 72 6.43 7.03 -16.85
N LEU A 73 5.84 7.31 -15.68
CA LEU A 73 4.73 6.50 -15.16
C LEU A 73 3.46 6.65 -16.01
N LEU A 74 3.21 7.84 -16.58
CA LEU A 74 2.09 8.07 -17.52
C LEU A 74 2.30 7.36 -18.86
N GLU A 75 3.55 7.21 -19.32
CA GLU A 75 3.92 6.58 -20.58
C GLU A 75 4.13 5.07 -20.48
N ALA A 76 4.39 4.52 -19.29
CA ALA A 76 4.63 3.08 -19.12
C ALA A 76 3.34 2.25 -19.32
N ASP A 77 3.29 1.47 -20.40
CA ASP A 77 2.09 0.72 -20.79
C ASP A 77 1.96 -0.67 -20.14
N ASP A 78 3.05 -1.23 -19.62
CA ASP A 78 3.04 -2.56 -18.98
C ASP A 78 3.59 -2.56 -17.55
N PHE A 79 3.23 -3.61 -16.79
CA PHE A 79 3.62 -3.75 -15.39
C PHE A 79 5.13 -3.87 -15.19
N ASP A 80 5.85 -4.48 -16.12
CA ASP A 80 7.28 -4.68 -15.96
C ASP A 80 8.03 -3.37 -16.20
N ALA A 81 7.56 -2.52 -17.11
CA ALA A 81 8.02 -1.15 -17.26
C ALA A 81 7.78 -0.33 -15.99
N VAL A 82 6.58 -0.42 -15.42
CA VAL A 82 6.26 0.26 -14.15
C VAL A 82 7.10 -0.27 -12.99
N ARG A 83 7.32 -1.59 -12.89
CA ARG A 83 8.18 -2.20 -11.85
C ARG A 83 9.64 -1.79 -12.00
N ARG A 84 10.14 -1.65 -13.24
CA ARG A 84 11.47 -1.10 -13.50
C ARG A 84 11.58 0.34 -12.97
N ILE A 85 10.56 1.16 -13.17
CA ILE A 85 10.47 2.51 -12.61
C ILE A 85 10.44 2.47 -11.07
N PHE A 86 9.60 1.62 -10.47
CA PHE A 86 9.56 1.42 -9.02
C PHE A 86 10.68 0.53 -8.47
N THR A 87 11.82 0.47 -9.16
CA THR A 87 13.03 -0.09 -8.56
C THR A 87 13.63 1.00 -7.69
N ALA A 88 13.69 0.81 -6.37
CA ALA A 88 14.33 1.74 -5.46
C ALA A 88 15.31 1.02 -4.52
N GLN A 89 16.40 1.71 -4.19
CA GLN A 89 17.38 1.29 -3.20
C GLN A 89 17.60 2.42 -2.18
N THR A 90 18.62 2.30 -1.34
CA THR A 90 18.99 3.32 -0.37
C THR A 90 20.48 3.65 -0.49
N SER A 91 20.94 4.75 0.14
CA SER A 91 22.37 5.02 0.30
C SER A 91 23.03 4.01 1.23
N GLU A 92 24.36 3.91 1.19
CA GLU A 92 25.15 2.95 1.99
C GLU A 92 24.87 3.05 3.49
N TYR A 93 24.64 4.25 4.03
CA TYR A 93 24.21 4.45 5.42
C TYR A 93 23.06 3.52 5.83
N TRP A 94 22.06 3.41 4.95
CA TRP A 94 20.87 2.61 5.19
C TRP A 94 21.09 1.13 4.94
N ASP A 95 22.24 0.66 4.43
CA ASP A 95 22.48 -0.78 4.36
C ASP A 95 22.67 -1.39 5.76
N THR A 96 23.04 -0.58 6.74
CA THR A 96 23.31 -0.99 8.13
C THR A 96 22.38 -0.36 9.18
N HIS A 97 21.33 0.39 8.78
CA HIS A 97 20.44 1.10 9.71
C HIS A 97 18.94 0.95 9.39
N TYR A 98 18.10 0.54 10.34
CA TYR A 98 16.64 0.59 10.17
C TYR A 98 16.04 1.94 10.56
N THR A 99 16.66 2.63 11.50
CA THR A 99 16.41 4.02 11.92
C THR A 99 17.77 4.67 12.18
N PHE A 100 17.81 5.98 12.45
CA PHE A 100 19.08 6.66 12.78
C PHE A 100 19.74 6.14 14.07
N THR A 101 18.97 5.49 14.95
CA THR A 101 19.45 4.92 16.22
C THR A 101 19.47 3.40 16.26
N SER A 102 18.89 2.73 15.25
CA SER A 102 18.80 1.27 15.19
C SER A 102 19.66 0.71 14.07
N ALA A 103 20.76 0.06 14.45
CA ALA A 103 21.58 -0.72 13.52
C ALA A 103 20.83 -1.97 13.00
N SER A 104 21.28 -2.46 11.84
CA SER A 104 20.80 -3.67 11.19
C SER A 104 21.98 -4.46 10.61
N PRO A 105 21.88 -5.80 10.47
CA PRO A 105 22.81 -6.55 9.63
C PRO A 105 22.93 -5.91 8.25
N ARG A 106 24.15 -5.87 7.70
CA ARG A 106 24.40 -5.23 6.40
C ARG A 106 23.57 -5.91 5.32
N ARG A 107 22.62 -5.18 4.75
CA ARG A 107 21.78 -5.67 3.66
C ARG A 107 21.25 -4.50 2.84
N ARG A 108 21.37 -4.62 1.52
CA ARG A 108 20.79 -3.69 0.57
C ARG A 108 19.27 -3.59 0.76
N LYS A 109 18.76 -2.38 1.01
CA LYS A 109 17.33 -2.16 1.27
C LYS A 109 16.59 -1.82 -0.02
N THR A 110 16.15 -2.85 -0.74
CA THR A 110 15.45 -2.71 -2.02
C THR A 110 13.93 -2.90 -1.88
N LEU A 111 13.18 -2.50 -2.91
CA LEU A 111 11.75 -2.82 -3.01
C LEU A 111 11.58 -4.26 -3.53
N SER A 112 10.77 -5.06 -2.83
CA SER A 112 10.34 -6.37 -3.33
C SER A 112 9.28 -6.20 -4.42
N ARG A 113 9.12 -7.22 -5.29
CA ARG A 113 8.01 -7.25 -6.27
C ARG A 113 6.65 -7.05 -5.61
N SER A 114 6.40 -7.68 -4.47
CA SER A 114 5.16 -7.47 -3.71
C SER A 114 4.98 -6.04 -3.22
N THR A 115 6.05 -5.33 -2.86
CA THR A 115 5.97 -3.92 -2.48
C THR A 115 5.70 -3.04 -3.71
N GLN A 116 6.33 -3.35 -4.85
CA GLN A 116 6.07 -2.66 -6.11
C GLN A 116 4.61 -2.82 -6.53
N ASP A 117 4.07 -4.05 -6.46
CA ASP A 117 2.66 -4.30 -6.77
C ASP A 117 1.73 -3.51 -5.84
N LEU A 118 2.04 -3.42 -4.53
CA LEU A 118 1.27 -2.59 -3.61
C LEU A 118 1.33 -1.09 -3.95
N LEU A 119 2.47 -0.57 -4.42
CA LEU A 119 2.59 0.81 -4.90
C LEU A 119 1.78 1.02 -6.18
N ILE A 120 1.75 0.04 -7.07
CA ILE A 120 0.94 0.11 -8.29
C ILE A 120 -0.54 0.18 -7.90
N ILE A 121 -1.01 -0.73 -7.04
CA ILE A 121 -2.42 -0.81 -6.61
C ILE A 121 -2.84 0.44 -5.83
N ASN A 122 -2.07 0.86 -4.83
CA ASN A 122 -2.49 1.90 -3.87
C ASN A 122 -2.05 3.32 -4.25
N THR A 123 -1.19 3.49 -5.25
CA THR A 123 -0.65 4.81 -5.62
C THR A 123 -0.80 5.07 -7.10
N LEU A 124 -0.29 4.18 -7.95
CA LEU A 124 -0.31 4.43 -9.39
C LEU A 124 -1.73 4.34 -9.97
N CYS A 125 -2.47 3.25 -9.73
CA CYS A 125 -3.81 3.08 -10.30
C CYS A 125 -4.77 4.20 -9.90
N PRO A 126 -4.90 4.61 -8.61
CA PRO A 126 -5.74 5.73 -8.22
C PRO A 126 -5.32 7.03 -8.90
N PHE A 127 -4.00 7.28 -9.01
CA PHE A 127 -3.48 8.46 -9.67
C PHE A 127 -3.78 8.46 -11.17
N LEU A 128 -3.52 7.36 -11.89
CA LEU A 128 -3.80 7.23 -13.33
C LEU A 128 -5.28 7.44 -13.62
N PHE A 129 -6.16 6.86 -12.80
CA PHE A 129 -7.59 7.02 -12.94
C PHE A 129 -8.02 8.48 -12.72
N ALA A 130 -7.59 9.10 -11.62
CA ALA A 130 -7.94 10.49 -11.32
C ALA A 130 -7.38 11.46 -12.36
N TYR A 131 -6.14 11.28 -12.79
CA TYR A 131 -5.50 12.13 -13.80
C TYR A 131 -6.12 11.94 -15.18
N GLY A 132 -6.40 10.70 -15.58
CA GLY A 132 -7.11 10.39 -16.82
C GLY A 132 -8.50 11.02 -16.85
N ALA A 133 -9.28 10.89 -15.78
CA ALA A 133 -10.59 11.54 -15.66
C ALA A 133 -10.48 13.07 -15.74
N TYR A 134 -9.51 13.67 -15.05
CA TYR A 134 -9.26 15.11 -15.09
C TYR A 134 -8.88 15.62 -16.49
N LYS A 135 -8.12 14.83 -17.25
CA LYS A 135 -7.69 15.17 -18.62
C LYS A 135 -8.64 14.68 -19.72
N ALA A 136 -9.75 14.00 -19.37
CA ALA A 136 -10.60 13.27 -20.30
C ALA A 136 -9.80 12.27 -21.19
N ASP A 137 -8.74 11.68 -20.63
CA ASP A 137 -7.95 10.63 -21.29
C ASP A 137 -8.40 9.25 -20.80
N GLU A 138 -9.31 8.64 -21.56
CA GLU A 138 -9.84 7.30 -21.27
C GLU A 138 -8.78 6.20 -21.34
N ARG A 139 -7.65 6.41 -22.04
CA ARG A 139 -6.58 5.41 -22.10
C ARG A 139 -5.98 5.21 -20.71
N LEU A 140 -5.81 6.29 -19.94
CA LEU A 140 -5.24 6.23 -18.59
C LEU A 140 -6.21 5.62 -17.58
N THR A 141 -7.51 5.93 -17.68
CA THR A 141 -8.52 5.34 -16.79
C THR A 141 -8.68 3.84 -17.06
N ARG A 142 -8.75 3.43 -18.33
CA ARG A 142 -8.78 2.00 -18.72
C ARG A 142 -7.53 1.28 -18.24
N ARG A 143 -6.34 1.84 -18.47
CA ARG A 143 -5.09 1.22 -18.01
C ARG A 143 -5.06 1.01 -16.50
N ALA A 144 -5.58 1.94 -15.72
CA ALA A 144 -5.68 1.79 -14.27
C ALA A 144 -6.56 0.59 -13.86
N LEU A 145 -7.69 0.38 -14.55
CA LEU A 145 -8.59 -0.75 -14.32
C LEU A 145 -7.96 -2.07 -14.79
N ASP A 146 -7.42 -2.11 -16.00
CA ASP A 146 -6.70 -3.27 -16.54
C ASP A 146 -5.55 -3.69 -15.61
N PHE A 147 -4.90 -2.70 -14.97
CA PHE A 147 -3.85 -2.96 -14.00
C PHE A 147 -4.37 -3.68 -12.75
N LEU A 148 -5.53 -3.26 -12.23
CA LEU A 148 -6.14 -3.88 -11.06
C LEU A 148 -6.65 -5.30 -11.37
N GLU A 149 -7.18 -5.54 -12.56
CA GLU A 149 -7.71 -6.85 -12.97
C GLU A 149 -6.61 -7.91 -13.13
N ARG A 150 -5.42 -7.51 -13.60
CA ARG A 150 -4.32 -8.46 -13.87
C ARG A 150 -3.36 -8.65 -12.69
N LEU A 151 -3.36 -7.77 -11.70
CA LEU A 151 -2.52 -7.90 -10.51
C LEU A 151 -3.11 -8.87 -9.50
N LYS A 152 -2.24 -9.52 -8.72
CA LYS A 152 -2.66 -10.41 -7.63
C LYS A 152 -3.39 -9.63 -6.54
N PRO A 153 -4.34 -10.27 -5.84
CA PRO A 153 -5.08 -9.64 -4.75
C PRO A 153 -4.15 -9.25 -3.60
N GLU A 154 -4.51 -8.18 -2.91
CA GLU A 154 -3.79 -7.77 -1.71
C GLU A 154 -3.94 -8.77 -0.56
N ALA A 155 -2.83 -9.10 0.09
CA ALA A 155 -2.80 -10.03 1.20
C ALA A 155 -2.97 -9.32 2.55
N ASN A 156 -4.21 -9.02 2.94
CA ASN A 156 -4.51 -8.38 4.22
C ASN A 156 -5.58 -9.14 5.03
N ALA A 157 -5.84 -8.69 6.27
CA ALA A 157 -6.78 -9.38 7.16
C ALA A 157 -8.23 -9.36 6.65
N ILE A 158 -8.64 -8.29 5.95
CA ILE A 158 -9.98 -8.15 5.37
C ILE A 158 -10.19 -9.21 4.28
N ILE A 159 -9.22 -9.35 3.37
CA ILE A 159 -9.30 -10.34 2.28
C ILE A 159 -9.31 -11.77 2.82
N ARG A 160 -8.49 -12.07 3.84
CA ARG A 160 -8.52 -13.38 4.49
C ARG A 160 -9.86 -13.71 5.13
N GLN A 161 -10.55 -12.72 5.71
CA GLN A 161 -11.89 -12.90 6.27
C GLN A 161 -12.90 -13.25 5.17
N TRP A 162 -12.90 -12.52 4.04
CA TRP A 162 -13.78 -12.82 2.92
C TRP A 162 -13.52 -14.20 2.30
N GLN A 163 -12.25 -14.57 2.15
CA GLN A 163 -11.86 -15.91 1.67
C GLN A 163 -12.31 -17.01 2.64
N ALA A 164 -12.22 -16.79 3.96
CA ALA A 164 -12.73 -17.73 4.95
C ALA A 164 -14.26 -17.89 4.91
N CYS A 165 -14.99 -16.88 4.41
CA CYS A 165 -16.42 -16.96 4.11
C CYS A 165 -16.73 -17.66 2.78
N GLY A 166 -15.73 -18.19 2.06
CA GLY A 166 -15.90 -18.90 0.80
C GLY A 166 -15.90 -18.01 -0.45
N LEU A 167 -15.54 -16.73 -0.33
CA LEU A 167 -15.46 -15.84 -1.48
C LEU A 167 -14.12 -16.00 -2.21
N THR A 168 -14.16 -16.27 -3.51
CA THR A 168 -12.98 -16.26 -4.37
C THR A 168 -12.53 -14.82 -4.62
N VAL A 169 -11.22 -14.57 -4.47
CA VAL A 169 -10.59 -13.26 -4.72
C VAL A 169 -9.40 -13.51 -5.63
N GLU A 170 -9.51 -13.11 -6.89
CA GLU A 170 -8.57 -13.50 -7.96
C GLU A 170 -7.65 -12.36 -8.37
N SER A 171 -8.12 -11.12 -8.22
CA SER A 171 -7.44 -9.91 -8.69
C SER A 171 -7.29 -8.82 -7.62
N ALA A 172 -6.43 -7.85 -7.89
CA ALA A 172 -6.34 -6.64 -7.08
C ALA A 172 -7.65 -5.84 -7.12
N ALA A 173 -8.36 -5.85 -8.25
CA ALA A 173 -9.69 -5.26 -8.39
C ALA A 173 -10.68 -5.85 -7.38
N ASP A 174 -10.73 -7.18 -7.24
CA ASP A 174 -11.57 -7.85 -6.25
C ASP A 174 -11.21 -7.42 -4.83
N SER A 175 -9.90 -7.43 -4.52
CA SER A 175 -9.46 -7.04 -3.18
C SER A 175 -9.81 -5.59 -2.85
N GLN A 176 -9.64 -4.66 -3.80
CA GLN A 176 -9.98 -3.25 -3.62
C GLN A 176 -11.49 -3.06 -3.47
N ALA A 177 -12.31 -3.76 -4.26
CA ALA A 177 -13.76 -3.74 -4.13
C ALA A 177 -14.22 -4.22 -2.75
N LEU A 178 -13.63 -5.31 -2.23
CA LEU A 178 -13.98 -5.88 -0.93
C LEU A 178 -13.50 -5.02 0.25
N ILE A 179 -12.33 -4.38 0.12
CA ILE A 179 -11.84 -3.41 1.11
C ILE A 179 -12.79 -2.20 1.17
N GLN A 180 -13.19 -1.66 0.01
CA GLN A 180 -14.13 -0.56 -0.07
C GLN A 180 -15.51 -0.95 0.50
N LEU A 181 -16.02 -2.14 0.15
CA LEU A 181 -17.28 -2.67 0.68
C LEU A 181 -17.24 -2.78 2.21
N LYS A 182 -16.17 -3.35 2.75
CA LYS A 182 -15.97 -3.50 4.20
C LYS A 182 -16.00 -2.13 4.89
N ARG A 183 -15.23 -1.16 4.39
CA ARG A 183 -15.10 0.16 5.00
C ARG A 183 -16.38 0.99 4.90
N GLU A 184 -16.97 1.07 3.71
CA GLU A 184 -18.09 2.00 3.46
C GLU A 184 -19.45 1.45 3.89
N TYR A 185 -19.59 0.12 3.96
CA TYR A 185 -20.85 -0.54 4.30
C TYR A 185 -20.79 -1.36 5.58
N CYS A 186 -19.93 -2.36 5.66
CA CYS A 186 -19.94 -3.31 6.79
C CYS A 186 -19.55 -2.64 8.11
N ASP A 187 -18.46 -1.85 8.14
CA ASP A 187 -18.01 -1.13 9.33
C ASP A 187 -19.00 -0.03 9.74
N ALA A 188 -19.65 0.58 8.76
CA ALA A 188 -20.73 1.55 8.98
C ALA A 188 -22.11 0.89 9.26
N LYS A 189 -22.18 -0.45 9.34
CA LYS A 189 -23.42 -1.24 9.57
C LYS A 189 -24.54 -0.94 8.57
N LYS A 190 -24.23 -0.56 7.33
CA LYS A 190 -25.20 -0.23 6.28
C LYS A 190 -25.70 -1.48 5.52
N CYS A 191 -25.99 -2.58 6.22
CA CYS A 191 -26.31 -3.87 5.62
C CYS A 191 -27.52 -3.81 4.66
N LEU A 192 -28.55 -3.00 4.98
CA LEU A 192 -29.73 -2.81 4.14
C LEU A 192 -29.44 -2.08 2.81
N ARG A 193 -28.31 -1.36 2.71
CA ARG A 193 -27.85 -0.67 1.49
C ARG A 193 -26.77 -1.45 0.74
N CYS A 194 -26.26 -2.52 1.34
CA CYS A 194 -25.26 -3.40 0.75
C CYS A 194 -25.96 -4.54 0.01
N ARG A 195 -25.59 -4.84 -1.24
CA ARG A 195 -26.21 -5.93 -2.00
C ARG A 195 -26.03 -7.28 -1.31
N PHE A 196 -24.84 -7.55 -0.75
CA PHE A 196 -24.59 -8.76 0.06
C PHE A 196 -25.49 -8.80 1.31
N GLY A 197 -25.56 -7.68 2.05
CA GLY A 197 -26.36 -7.60 3.27
C GLY A 197 -27.86 -7.73 3.00
N TYR A 198 -28.36 -7.11 1.93
CA TYR A 198 -29.74 -7.21 1.49
C TYR A 198 -30.11 -8.67 1.15
N GLU A 199 -29.31 -9.35 0.32
CA GLU A 199 -29.58 -10.75 -0.04
C GLU A 199 -29.49 -11.71 1.16
N TYR A 200 -28.56 -11.46 2.09
CA TYR A 200 -28.45 -12.23 3.33
C TYR A 200 -29.68 -12.06 4.23
N LEU A 201 -30.14 -10.82 4.43
CA LEU A 201 -31.29 -10.51 5.30
C LEU A 201 -32.64 -10.87 4.69
N LYS A 202 -32.73 -10.90 3.35
CA LYS A 202 -33.95 -11.28 2.63
C LYS A 202 -34.37 -12.73 2.93
N GLY A 203 -33.42 -13.57 3.38
CA GLY A 203 -33.68 -14.95 3.79
C GLY A 203 -34.23 -15.80 2.65
N LYS A 204 -33.38 -16.59 1.98
CA LYS A 204 -33.90 -17.82 1.38
C LYS A 204 -34.14 -18.82 2.53
N PRO A 205 -35.29 -19.53 2.58
CA PRO A 205 -35.45 -20.61 3.54
C PRO A 205 -34.27 -21.56 3.36
N LEU A 206 -33.58 -21.88 4.46
CA LEU A 206 -32.60 -22.96 4.48
C LEU A 206 -33.29 -24.18 3.87
N GLN A 207 -32.86 -24.61 2.69
CA GLN A 207 -33.19 -25.95 2.23
C GLN A 207 -32.55 -26.87 3.26
N THR A 208 -33.37 -27.42 4.15
CA THR A 208 -32.98 -28.48 5.05
C THR A 208 -32.36 -29.58 4.20
N SER A 209 -31.08 -29.87 4.40
CA SER A 209 -30.45 -31.07 3.88
C SER A 209 -31.35 -32.27 4.20
N PRO A 210 -31.59 -33.20 3.26
CA PRO A 210 -32.44 -34.36 3.55
C PRO A 210 -31.88 -35.10 4.76
N GLU A 211 -32.73 -35.30 5.77
CA GLU A 211 -32.42 -36.11 6.94
C GLU A 211 -31.87 -37.47 6.48
N LYS A 212 -30.70 -37.83 6.98
CA LYS A 212 -30.14 -39.17 6.81
C LYS A 212 -31.11 -40.14 7.50
N PRO A 213 -31.64 -41.18 6.83
CA PRO A 213 -32.50 -42.15 7.49
C PRO A 213 -31.71 -42.84 8.61
N LEU A 214 -32.31 -42.88 9.80
CA LEU A 214 -31.82 -43.63 10.95
C LEU A 214 -31.77 -45.11 10.54
N GLN A 215 -30.57 -45.68 10.47
CA GLN A 215 -30.41 -47.12 10.25
C GLN A 215 -30.92 -47.85 11.49
N THR A 216 -32.09 -48.47 11.39
CA THR A 216 -32.53 -49.50 12.33
C THR A 216 -31.71 -50.77 12.08
N SER A 217 -30.92 -51.17 13.07
CA SER A 217 -30.21 -52.45 13.09
C SER A 217 -31.22 -53.62 13.01
N PRO A 218 -30.98 -54.65 12.19
CA PRO A 218 -31.71 -55.90 12.31
C PRO A 218 -31.16 -56.72 13.49
N GLU A 219 -32.06 -57.56 14.03
CA GLU A 219 -31.89 -58.54 15.12
C GLU A 219 -30.67 -59.46 15.00
#